data_AF-A0A8J8F497-F1
#
_entry.id   AF-A0A8J8F497-F1
#
_cell.length_a   1.000
_cell.length_b   1.000
_cell.length_c   1.000
_cell.angle_alpha   90.00
_cell.angle_beta   90.00
_cell.angle_gamma   90.00
#
_symmetry.space_group_name_H-M   'P 1'
#
loop_
_entity.id
_entity.type
_entity.pdbx_description
1 polymer ?
#
loop_
_entity_poly.entity_id
_entity_poly.type
_entity_poly.pdbx_seq_one_letter_code
_entity_poly.pdbx_strand_id
1 'polypeptide(L)' 'MSNSIALEWTPADAPRQRLVFTAKDTNEWVRLVMEDQDGTWQVTSQEVVTDVDLEQYGAEDGSPVTGYHGP' A
#
# COMPACT_ATOMS: atom_id res chain seq x y z
N MET A 1 4.14 -16.64 -5.88
CA MET A 1 4.38 -15.66 -4.81
C MET A 1 3.39 -14.53 -5.04
N SER A 2 2.57 -14.18 -4.06
CA SER A 2 1.61 -13.08 -4.24
C SER A 2 2.39 -11.76 -4.19
N ASN A 3 2.34 -10.98 -5.27
CA ASN A 3 2.96 -9.66 -5.28
C ASN A 3 2.13 -8.76 -4.35
N SER A 4 2.75 -8.31 -3.26
CA SER A 4 2.13 -7.39 -2.33
C SER A 4 3.00 -6.18 -2.07
N ILE A 5 2.33 -5.05 -1.85
CA ILE A 5 2.96 -3.77 -1.50
C ILE A 5 2.34 -3.30 -0.20
N ALA A 6 3.18 -2.90 0.75
CA ALA A 6 2.73 -2.39 2.04
C ALA A 6 3.31 -1.00 2.31
N LEU A 7 2.46 -0.07 2.72
CA LEU A 7 2.83 1.25 3.21
C LEU A 7 2.42 1.35 4.67
N GLU A 8 3.31 1.87 5.52
CA GLU A 8 3.06 2.02 6.95
C GLU A 8 3.47 3.41 7.40
N TRP A 9 2.63 4.03 8.22
CA TRP A 9 2.92 5.35 8.79
C TRP A 9 2.18 5.52 10.11
N THR A 10 2.61 6.51 10.90
CA THR A 10 1.94 6.91 12.13
C THR A 10 1.47 8.35 11.98
N PRO A 11 0.16 8.62 11.82
CA PRO A 11 -0.38 9.97 11.87
C PRO A 11 -0.11 10.62 13.24
N ALA A 12 -0.07 11.96 13.29
CA ALA A 12 0.22 12.68 14.54
C ALA A 12 -0.84 12.47 15.63
N ASP A 13 -2.12 12.39 15.26
CA ASP A 13 -3.27 12.31 16.18
C ASP A 13 -4.14 11.06 15.95
N ALA A 14 -3.57 9.99 15.38
CA ALA A 14 -4.31 8.75 15.12
C ALA A 14 -3.43 7.51 15.36
N PRO A 15 -4.04 6.31 15.50
CA PRO A 15 -3.29 5.06 15.58
C PRO A 15 -2.43 4.83 14.34
N ARG A 16 -1.39 4.01 14.47
CA ARG A 16 -0.54 3.63 13.34
C ARG A 16 -1.40 3.02 12.23
N GLN A 17 -1.15 3.40 10.99
CA GLN A 17 -1.91 2.96 9.82
C GLN A 17 -1.04 2.13 8.89
N ARG A 18 -1.68 1.20 8.18
CA ARG A 18 -1.05 0.35 7.16
C ARG A 18 -1.98 0.17 5.97
N LEU A 19 -1.45 0.40 4.78
CA LEU A 19 -2.09 0.02 3.51
C LEU A 19 -1.39 -1.22 2.97
N VAL A 20 -2.17 -2.22 2.57
CA VAL A 20 -1.65 -3.40 1.88
C VAL A 20 -2.38 -3.58 0.57
N PHE A 21 -1.64 -3.59 -0.52
CA PHE A 21 -2.13 -3.96 -1.84
C PHE A 21 -1.67 -5.38 -2.12
N THR A 22 -2.59 -6.30 -2.40
CA THR A 22 -2.27 -7.66 -2.80
C THR A 22 -2.81 -7.90 -4.20
N ALA A 23 -1.92 -8.23 -5.13
CA ALA A 23 -2.32 -8.57 -6.49
C ALA A 23 -3.23 -9.81 -6.46
N LYS A 24 -4.34 -9.71 -7.18
CA LYS A 24 -5.23 -10.81 -7.55
C LYS A 24 -4.88 -11.27 -8.97
N ASP A 25 -5.77 -12.09 -9.54
CA ASP A 25 -5.73 -12.48 -10.95
C ASP A 25 -5.80 -11.24 -11.88
N THR A 26 -5.75 -11.53 -13.19
CA THR A 26 -5.26 -10.74 -14.34
C THR A 26 -5.29 -9.21 -14.42
N ASN A 27 -5.84 -8.42 -13.49
CA ASN A 27 -5.64 -6.95 -13.37
C ASN A 27 -6.28 -6.34 -12.11
N GLU A 28 -6.42 -7.11 -11.03
CA GLU A 28 -7.07 -6.64 -9.81
C GLU A 28 -6.10 -6.61 -8.63
N TRP A 29 -6.32 -5.67 -7.72
CA TRP A 29 -5.63 -5.60 -6.44
C TRP A 29 -6.66 -5.53 -5.33
N VAL A 30 -6.41 -6.24 -4.23
CA VAL A 30 -7.14 -6.01 -2.98
C VAL A 30 -6.36 -4.99 -2.17
N ARG A 31 -6.97 -3.83 -1.93
CA ARG A 31 -6.47 -2.82 -0.99
C ARG A 31 -7.08 -3.06 0.38
N LEU A 32 -6.24 -3.29 1.39
CA LEU A 32 -6.61 -3.31 2.79
C LEU A 32 -6.11 -2.04 3.47
N VAL A 33 -6.99 -1.36 4.20
CA VAL A 33 -6.63 -0.34 5.18
C VAL A 33 -6.66 -1.02 6.55
N MET A 34 -5.58 -0.87 7.30
CA MET A 34 -5.45 -1.43 8.63
C MET A 34 -5.02 -0.36 9.62
N GLU A 35 -5.48 -0.48 10.85
CA GLU A 35 -5.07 0.34 11.99
C GLU A 35 -4.49 -0.54 13.09
N ASP A 36 -3.44 -0.07 13.76
CA ASP A 36 -2.93 -0.72 14.96
C ASP A 36 -3.88 -0.42 16.13
N GLN A 37 -4.46 -1.48 16.68
CA GLN A 37 -5.26 -1.43 17.89
C GLN A 37 -4.57 -2.32 18.92
N ASP A 38 -3.98 -1.68 19.93
CA ASP A 38 -3.27 -2.33 21.03
C ASP A 38 -2.20 -3.32 20.56
N GLY A 39 -1.40 -2.94 19.55
CA GLY A 39 -0.33 -3.76 18.99
C GLY A 39 -0.81 -4.84 18.02
N THR A 40 -2.08 -4.82 17.63
CA THR A 40 -2.65 -5.73 16.63
C THR A 40 -3.24 -4.96 15.46
N TRP A 41 -2.81 -5.31 14.25
CA TRP A 41 -3.38 -4.75 13.02
C TRP A 41 -4.81 -5.25 12.78
N GLN A 42 -5.76 -4.33 12.75
CA GLN A 42 -7.16 -4.59 12.44
C GLN A 42 -7.51 -4.01 11.07
N VAL A 43 -8.17 -4.79 10.22
CA VAL A 43 -8.68 -4.30 8.93
C VAL A 43 -9.86 -3.39 9.19
N THR A 44 -9.74 -2.13 8.80
CA THR A 44 -10.81 -1.13 8.93
C THR A 44 -11.52 -0.88 7.60
N SER A 45 -10.88 -1.19 6.48
CA SER A 45 -11.49 -1.14 5.15
C SER A 45 -10.86 -2.13 4.19
N GLN A 46 -11.64 -2.64 3.25
CA GLN A 46 -11.21 -3.51 2.17
C GLN A 46 -11.92 -3.10 0.88
N GLU A 47 -11.14 -2.99 -0.20
CA GLU A 47 -11.65 -2.63 -1.53
C GLU A 47 -10.90 -3.41 -2.62
N VAL A 48 -11.55 -3.68 -3.75
CA VAL A 48 -10.89 -4.15 -4.97
C VAL A 48 -10.62 -2.93 -5.85
N VAL A 49 -9.36 -2.74 -6.24
CA VAL A 49 -8.92 -1.64 -7.11
C VAL A 49 -8.26 -2.22 -8.37
N THR A 50 -8.43 -1.56 -9.50
CA THR A 50 -7.92 -2.03 -10.81
C THR A 50 -6.66 -1.29 -11.25
N ASP A 51 -6.27 -0.23 -10.54
CA ASP A 51 -5.10 0.57 -10.84
C ASP A 51 -4.42 0.98 -9.53
N VAL A 52 -3.10 0.83 -9.47
CA VAL A 52 -2.27 1.16 -8.31
C VAL A 52 -1.01 1.82 -8.83
N ASP A 53 -0.95 3.15 -8.70
CA ASP A 53 0.25 3.93 -8.96
C ASP A 53 0.89 4.34 -7.62
N LEU A 54 2.22 4.26 -7.55
CA LEU A 54 3.01 4.58 -6.36
C LEU A 54 4.05 5.61 -6.72
N GLU A 55 3.77 6.86 -6.39
CA GLU A 55 4.71 7.96 -6.55
C GLU A 55 5.61 8.06 -5.32
N GLN A 56 6.93 7.94 -5.51
CA GLN A 56 7.90 8.27 -4.48
C GLN A 56 8.16 9.78 -4.48
N TYR A 57 7.62 10.51 -3.51
CA TYR A 57 8.04 11.90 -3.28
C TYR A 57 9.36 11.93 -2.49
N GLY A 58 10.45 12.27 -3.19
CA GLY A 58 11.73 12.63 -2.58
C GLY A 58 12.91 11.71 -2.93
N ALA A 59 13.48 11.91 -4.11
CA ALA A 59 14.91 11.77 -4.33
C ALA A 59 15.35 12.98 -5.16
N GLU A 60 15.73 14.07 -4.49
CA GLU A 60 16.52 15.10 -5.18
C GLU A 60 17.78 14.40 -5.75
N ASP A 61 18.05 14.64 -7.04
CA ASP A 61 19.14 14.11 -7.85
C ASP A 61 19.10 12.61 -8.26
N GLY A 62 18.43 12.37 -9.39
CA GLY A 62 19.05 11.62 -10.49
C GLY A 62 19.07 10.08 -10.41
N SER A 63 18.24 9.43 -9.60
CA SER A 63 18.14 7.96 -9.56
C SER A 63 16.87 7.44 -10.25
N PRO A 64 16.96 6.30 -10.97
CA PRO A 64 15.95 5.89 -11.94
C PRO A 64 14.63 5.53 -11.27
N VAL A 65 13.57 6.17 -11.76
CA VAL A 65 12.17 5.83 -11.55
C VAL A 65 12.01 4.32 -11.78
N THR A 66 11.80 3.57 -10.71
CA THR A 66 11.35 2.17 -10.84
C THR A 66 9.84 2.20 -10.78
N GLY A 67 9.21 2.65 -11.85
CA GLY A 67 7.77 2.51 -12.03
C GLY A 67 7.46 1.02 -12.13
N TYR A 68 6.69 0.49 -11.19
CA TYR A 68 6.13 -0.85 -11.34
C TYR A 68 4.83 -0.71 -12.13
N HIS A 69 4.92 -0.89 -13.44
CA HIS A 69 3.74 -1.22 -14.23
C HIS A 69 3.47 -2.72 -14.04
N GLY A 70 2.35 -3.04 -13.38
CA GLY A 70 1.81 -4.39 -13.44
C GLY A 70 1.45 -4.76 -14.90
N PRO A 71 1.36 -6.06 -15.23
CA PRO A 71 1.02 -6.53 -16.58
C PRO A 71 -0.33 -6.01 -17.07
#